data_AF-A0A8I1LM09-F1
#
_entry.id   AF-A0A8I1LM09-F1
#
_cell.length_a   1.000
_cell.length_b   1.000
_cell.length_c   1.000
_cell.angle_alpha   90.00
_cell.angle_beta   90.00
_cell.angle_gamma   90.00
#
_symmetry.space_group_name_H-M   'P 1'
#
loop_
_entity.id
_entity.type
_entity.pdbx_description
1 polymer ?
#
loop_
_entity_poly.entity_id
_entity_poly.type
_entity_poly.pdbx_seq_one_letter_code
_entity_poly.pdbx_strand_id
1 'polypeptide(L)'
;MPHDPRAWLWDVREAAAAIAEFTAGMDAAAYAENRLVRSAVERQFEIIGEALNRLSRDAPALAARIPDLAAIVAFRNTLIHGYASVDDAIVWRNIEENLPTLSATVAAMLDDAGTPGP
;
A
#
# COMPACT_ATOMS: atom_id res chain seq x y z
N MET A 1 -0.94 -22.87 11.34
CA MET A 1 0.32 -22.78 10.57
C MET A 1 0.84 -21.36 10.74
N PRO A 2 2.14 -21.15 11.00
CA PRO A 2 2.69 -19.80 10.88
C PRO A 2 2.46 -19.32 9.44
N HIS A 3 1.87 -18.14 9.28
CA HIS A 3 1.72 -17.52 7.97
C HIS A 3 3.12 -17.24 7.41
N ASP A 4 3.34 -17.55 6.14
CA ASP A 4 4.56 -17.13 5.44
C ASP A 4 4.59 -15.59 5.39
N PRO A 5 5.57 -14.92 6.01
CA PRO A 5 5.64 -13.45 6.01
C PRO A 5 5.70 -12.84 4.59
N ARG A 6 6.12 -13.63 3.59
CA ARG A 6 6.13 -13.22 2.18
C ARG A 6 4.72 -13.03 1.61
N ALA A 7 3.70 -13.66 2.22
CA ALA A 7 2.30 -13.41 1.85
C ALA A 7 1.91 -11.95 2.08
N TRP A 8 2.39 -11.32 3.16
CA TRP A 8 2.12 -9.90 3.41
C TRP A 8 2.81 -9.00 2.38
N LEU A 9 4.03 -9.34 1.95
CA LEU A 9 4.70 -8.61 0.86
C LEU A 9 3.97 -8.76 -0.47
N TRP A 10 3.44 -9.96 -0.75
CA TRP A 10 2.62 -10.21 -1.93
C TRP A 10 1.35 -9.37 -1.92
N ASP A 11 0.61 -9.33 -0.80
CA ASP A 11 -0.59 -8.50 -0.65
C ASP A 11 -0.30 -7.01 -0.92
N VAL A 12 0.83 -6.50 -0.40
CA VAL A 12 1.26 -5.12 -0.68
C VAL A 12 1.52 -4.91 -2.16
N ARG A 13 2.20 -5.85 -2.83
CA ARG A 13 2.50 -5.75 -4.26
C ARG A 13 1.23 -5.74 -5.11
N GLU A 14 0.29 -6.65 -4.84
CA GLU A 14 -0.97 -6.73 -5.59
C GLU A 14 -1.82 -5.48 -5.39
N ALA A 15 -1.93 -4.98 -4.15
CA ALA A 15 -2.66 -3.76 -3.86
C ALA A 15 -2.02 -2.52 -4.52
N ALA A 16 -0.70 -2.43 -4.51
CA ALA A 16 0.02 -1.35 -5.17
C ALA A 16 -0.16 -1.39 -6.70
N ALA A 17 -0.10 -2.58 -7.30
CA ALA A 17 -0.36 -2.76 -8.74
C ALA A 17 -1.80 -2.36 -9.10
N ALA A 18 -2.78 -2.74 -8.28
CA ALA A 18 -4.17 -2.35 -8.49
C ALA A 18 -4.36 -0.82 -8.44
N ILE A 19 -3.73 -0.12 -7.49
CA ILE A 19 -3.78 1.35 -7.44
C ILE A 19 -3.23 1.94 -8.75
N ALA A 20 -2.05 1.49 -9.18
CA ALA A 20 -1.42 1.98 -10.40
C ALA A 20 -2.28 1.73 -11.65
N GLU A 21 -2.99 0.59 -11.70
CA GLU A 21 -3.94 0.28 -12.78
C GLU A 21 -5.16 1.23 -12.74
N PHE A 22 -5.76 1.44 -11.57
CA PHE A 22 -6.95 2.26 -11.42
C PHE A 22 -6.70 3.74 -11.76
N THR A 23 -5.50 4.22 -11.51
CA THR A 23 -5.11 5.62 -11.74
C THR A 23 -4.35 5.83 -13.05
N ALA A 24 -4.20 4.79 -13.87
CA ALA A 24 -3.45 4.87 -15.12
C ALA A 24 -4.05 5.94 -16.07
N GLY A 25 -3.22 6.92 -16.44
CA GLY A 25 -3.62 8.02 -17.33
C GLY A 25 -4.53 9.08 -16.69
N MET A 26 -4.74 9.02 -15.37
CA MET A 26 -5.44 10.07 -14.62
C MET A 26 -4.44 11.16 -14.19
N ASP A 27 -4.94 12.38 -14.04
CA ASP A 27 -4.27 13.44 -13.29
C ASP A 27 -5.01 13.68 -11.96
N ALA A 28 -4.49 14.61 -11.16
CA ALA A 28 -5.07 14.95 -9.85
C ALA A 28 -6.53 15.40 -9.93
N ALA A 29 -6.91 16.12 -11.00
CA ALA A 29 -8.27 16.63 -11.17
C ALA A 29 -9.23 15.48 -11.53
N ALA A 30 -8.86 14.64 -12.51
CA ALA A 30 -9.63 13.46 -12.89
C ALA A 30 -9.81 12.49 -11.71
N TYR A 31 -8.77 12.30 -10.89
CA TYR A 31 -8.85 11.51 -9.66
C TYR A 31 -9.83 12.12 -8.66
N ALA A 32 -9.71 13.42 -8.37
CA ALA A 32 -10.56 14.12 -7.42
C ALA A 32 -12.06 14.13 -7.82
N GLU A 33 -12.37 14.11 -9.12
CA GLU A 33 -13.75 14.06 -9.60
C GLU A 33 -14.33 12.63 -9.65
N ASN A 34 -13.49 11.59 -9.59
CA ASN A 34 -13.92 10.21 -9.73
C ASN A 34 -14.05 9.48 -8.39
N ARG A 35 -15.22 9.60 -7.75
CA ARG A 35 -15.51 8.94 -6.47
C ARG A 35 -15.28 7.42 -6.47
N LEU A 36 -15.56 6.72 -7.57
CA LEU A 36 -15.38 5.27 -7.64
C LEU A 36 -13.90 4.90 -7.54
N VAL A 37 -13.04 5.60 -8.29
CA VAL A 37 -11.59 5.37 -8.26
C VAL A 37 -11.03 5.74 -6.89
N ARG A 38 -11.43 6.87 -6.30
CA ARG A 38 -11.00 7.25 -4.93
C ARG A 38 -11.31 6.15 -3.92
N SER A 39 -12.55 5.66 -3.90
CA SER A 39 -12.92 4.58 -2.97
C SER A 39 -12.16 3.27 -3.22
N ALA A 40 -11.85 2.95 -4.49
CA ALA A 40 -11.03 1.78 -4.81
C ALA A 40 -9.58 1.95 -4.34
N VAL A 41 -8.98 3.13 -4.55
CA VAL A 41 -7.61 3.47 -4.13
C VAL A 41 -7.48 3.46 -2.60
N GLU A 42 -8.41 4.12 -1.89
CA GLU A 42 -8.43 4.13 -0.42
C GLU A 42 -8.44 2.69 0.12
N ARG A 43 -9.30 1.83 -0.44
CA ARG A 43 -9.39 0.42 -0.05
C ARG A 43 -8.06 -0.32 -0.25
N GLN A 44 -7.34 -0.07 -1.35
CA GLN A 44 -6.04 -0.69 -1.57
C GLN A 44 -4.96 -0.17 -0.62
N PHE A 45 -4.95 1.13 -0.30
CA PHE A 45 -4.05 1.67 0.71
C PHE A 45 -4.31 1.09 2.11
N GLU A 46 -5.57 0.82 2.47
CA GLU A 46 -5.89 0.10 3.70
C GLU A 46 -5.29 -1.32 3.73
N ILE A 47 -5.36 -2.05 2.59
CA ILE A 47 -4.77 -3.39 2.45
C ILE A 47 -3.26 -3.32 2.64
N ILE A 48 -2.59 -2.37 1.96
CA ILE A 48 -1.14 -2.14 2.09
C ILE A 48 -0.78 -1.91 3.56
N GLY A 49 -1.45 -0.98 4.24
CA GLY A 49 -1.14 -0.65 5.64
C GLY A 49 -1.43 -1.79 6.61
N GLU A 50 -2.49 -2.56 6.39
CA GLU A 50 -2.80 -3.75 7.20
C GLU A 50 -1.74 -4.85 7.01
N ALA A 51 -1.36 -5.16 5.77
CA ALA A 51 -0.34 -6.16 5.46
C ALA A 51 1.01 -5.78 6.08
N LEU A 52 1.42 -4.51 5.98
CA LEU A 52 2.66 -4.01 6.58
C LEU A 52 2.63 -4.00 8.11
N ASN A 53 1.48 -3.66 8.72
CA ASN A 53 1.30 -3.77 10.17
C ASN A 53 1.42 -5.22 10.65
N ARG A 54 0.84 -6.19 9.93
CA ARG A 54 1.03 -7.62 10.23
C ARG A 54 2.46 -8.08 10.05
N LEU A 55 3.10 -7.70 8.94
CA LEU A 55 4.51 -7.99 8.67
C LEU A 55 5.42 -7.49 9.80
N SER A 56 5.17 -6.28 10.32
CA SER A 56 5.95 -5.72 11.43
C SER A 56 5.89 -6.54 12.73
N ARG A 57 4.79 -7.27 12.94
CA ARG A 57 4.56 -8.11 14.12
C ARG A 57 5.13 -9.51 13.91
N ASP A 58 4.91 -10.08 12.72
CA ASP A 58 5.26 -11.46 12.40
C ASP A 58 6.73 -11.62 12.00
N ALA A 59 7.29 -10.63 11.30
CA ALA A 59 8.66 -10.65 10.78
C ALA A 59 9.31 -9.24 10.84
N PRO A 60 9.62 -8.72 12.05
CA PRO A 60 10.12 -7.36 12.24
C PRO A 60 11.42 -7.07 11.48
N ALA A 61 12.31 -8.06 11.33
CA ALA A 61 13.55 -7.91 10.57
C ALA A 61 13.28 -7.70 9.06
N LEU A 62 12.23 -8.33 8.52
CA LEU A 62 11.82 -8.15 7.14
C LEU A 62 11.12 -6.80 6.97
N ALA A 63 10.23 -6.45 7.90
CA ALA A 63 9.53 -5.17 7.92
C ALA A 63 10.49 -3.96 8.00
N ALA A 64 11.60 -4.07 8.73
CA ALA A 64 12.59 -3.01 8.87
C ALA A 64 13.27 -2.59 7.54
N ARG A 65 13.12 -3.39 6.48
CA ARG A 65 13.59 -3.05 5.12
C ARG A 65 12.64 -2.11 4.37
N ILE A 66 11.40 -1.94 4.85
CA ILE A 66 10.40 -1.08 4.23
C ILE A 66 10.64 0.38 4.66
N PRO A 67 10.90 1.31 3.72
CA PRO A 67 11.01 2.72 4.05
C PRO A 67 9.66 3.26 4.54
N ASP A 68 9.72 4.21 5.48
CA ASP A 68 8.55 4.93 5.99
C ASP A 68 7.41 4.03 6.53
N LEU A 69 7.73 2.80 6.95
CA LEU A 69 6.77 1.81 7.45
C LEU A 69 5.77 2.40 8.46
N ALA A 70 6.27 3.17 9.43
CA ALA A 70 5.43 3.79 10.45
C ALA A 70 4.44 4.81 9.86
N ALA A 71 4.87 5.58 8.85
CA ALA A 71 4.01 6.54 8.16
C ALA A 71 2.93 5.85 7.33
N ILE A 72 3.27 4.75 6.64
CA ILE A 72 2.30 3.96 5.86
C ILE A 72 1.22 3.36 6.77
N VAL A 73 1.62 2.78 7.91
CA VAL A 73 0.68 2.23 8.91
C VAL A 73 -0.18 3.34 9.51
N ALA A 74 0.40 4.52 9.79
CA ALA A 74 -0.35 5.68 10.27
C ALA A 74 -1.37 6.17 9.23
N PHE A 75 -0.99 6.24 7.96
CA PHE A 75 -1.88 6.64 6.86
C PHE A 75 -3.10 5.71 6.75
N ARG A 76 -2.91 4.40 6.88
CA ARG A 76 -4.02 3.45 6.97
C ARG A 76 -4.98 3.75 8.13
N ASN A 77 -4.46 4.15 9.29
CA ASN A 77 -5.33 4.53 10.42
C ASN A 77 -6.12 5.81 10.10
N THR A 78 -5.52 6.77 9.39
CA THR A 78 -6.26 7.94 8.89
C THR A 78 -7.41 7.55 7.97
N LEU A 79 -7.17 6.63 7.02
CA LEU A 79 -8.21 6.16 6.07
C LEU A 79 -9.37 5.46 6.79
N ILE A 80 -9.09 4.48 7.65
CA ILE A 80 -10.14 3.69 8.32
C ILE A 80 -10.95 4.46 9.38
N HIS A 81 -10.38 5.53 9.93
CA HIS A 81 -11.06 6.30 10.97
C HIS A 81 -12.11 7.26 10.41
N GLY A 82 -12.12 7.59 9.11
CA GLY A 82 -13.25 8.22 8.41
C GLY A 82 -13.83 9.54 8.97
N TYR A 83 -13.26 10.09 10.05
CA TYR A 83 -13.82 11.24 10.79
C TYR A 83 -13.36 12.60 10.25
N ALA A 84 -12.34 12.62 9.38
CA ALA A 84 -11.98 13.76 8.56
C ALA A 84 -12.13 13.33 7.10
N SER A 85 -12.67 14.19 6.24
CA SER A 85 -12.58 13.99 4.80
C SER A 85 -11.11 13.73 4.45
N VAL A 86 -10.81 12.54 3.93
CA VAL A 86 -9.49 12.23 3.42
C VAL A 86 -9.17 13.28 2.34
N ASP A 87 -8.04 13.97 2.48
CA ASP A 87 -7.63 14.97 1.50
C ASP A 87 -7.13 14.25 0.25
N ASP A 88 -7.92 14.29 -0.82
CA ASP A 88 -7.63 13.64 -2.10
C ASP A 88 -6.28 14.09 -2.67
N ALA A 89 -5.83 15.32 -2.40
CA ALA A 89 -4.53 15.79 -2.84
C ALA A 89 -3.39 15.07 -2.10
N ILE A 90 -3.59 14.70 -0.84
CA ILE A 90 -2.64 13.87 -0.08
C ILE A 90 -2.62 12.45 -0.65
N VAL A 91 -3.79 11.87 -0.93
CA VAL A 91 -3.86 10.51 -1.51
C VAL A 91 -3.19 10.49 -2.88
N TRP A 92 -3.49 11.47 -3.73
CA TRP A 92 -2.86 11.59 -5.05
C TRP A 92 -1.35 11.74 -4.97
N ARG A 93 -0.84 12.57 -4.04
CA ARG A 93 0.61 12.68 -3.79
C ARG A 93 1.21 11.33 -3.41
N ASN A 94 0.55 10.57 -2.53
CA ASN A 94 1.04 9.26 -2.14
C ASN A 94 1.08 8.27 -3.32
N ILE A 95 0.12 8.36 -4.25
CA ILE A 95 0.10 7.56 -5.48
C ILE A 95 1.32 7.88 -6.35
N GLU A 96 1.62 9.16 -6.56
CA GLU A 96 2.69 9.60 -7.48
C GLU A 96 4.09 9.47 -6.87
N GLU A 97 4.25 9.76 -5.58
CA GLU A 97 5.57 9.92 -4.95
C GLU A 97 5.98 8.70 -4.10
N ASN A 98 5.05 8.16 -3.31
CA ASN A 98 5.38 7.14 -2.30
C ASN A 98 5.15 5.71 -2.81
N LEU A 99 4.06 5.48 -3.53
CA LEU A 99 3.68 4.16 -4.02
C LEU A 99 4.75 3.53 -4.95
N PRO A 100 5.41 4.26 -5.87
CA PRO A 100 6.45 3.67 -6.72
C PRO A 100 7.65 3.19 -5.91
N THR A 101 8.05 3.96 -4.90
CA THR A 101 9.16 3.60 -4.00
C THR A 101 8.84 2.34 -3.19
N LEU A 102 7.63 2.26 -2.63
CA LEU A 102 7.16 1.07 -1.93
C LEU A 102 7.12 -0.16 -2.86
N SER A 103 6.58 0.02 -4.07
CA SER A 103 6.46 -1.06 -5.06
C SER A 103 7.82 -1.62 -5.44
N ALA A 104 8.80 -0.76 -5.72
CA ALA A 104 10.17 -1.17 -6.04
C ALA A 104 10.83 -1.91 -4.87
N THR A 105 10.63 -1.42 -3.63
CA THR A 105 11.18 -2.07 -2.42
C THR A 105 10.61 -3.47 -2.23
N VAL A 106 9.29 -3.60 -2.32
CA VAL A 106 8.59 -4.88 -2.14
C VAL A 106 8.95 -5.88 -3.24
N ALA A 107 9.07 -5.43 -4.48
CA ALA A 107 9.52 -6.27 -5.60
C ALA A 107 10.91 -6.85 -5.32
N ALA A 108 11.88 -6.01 -4.94
CA ALA A 108 13.23 -6.49 -4.60
C ALA A 108 13.23 -7.47 -3.42
N MET A 109 12.40 -7.23 -2.40
CA MET A 109 12.29 -8.13 -1.25
C MET A 109 11.69 -9.50 -1.62
N LEU A 110 10.74 -9.53 -2.56
CA LEU A 110 10.14 -10.78 -3.07
C LEU A 110 11.10 -11.55 -3.98
N ASP A 111 11.90 -10.84 -4.79
CA ASP A 111 12.92 -11.46 -5.63
C ASP A 111 14.02 -12.13 -4.79
N ASP A 112 14.45 -11.48 -3.70
CA ASP A 112 15.43 -12.05 -2.75
C ASP A 112 14.90 -13.28 -2.01
N ALA A 113 13.61 -13.28 -1.66
CA ALA A 113 13.00 -14.29 -0.79
C ALA A 113 12.26 -15.40 -1.54
N GLY A 114 12.08 -15.26 -2.87
CA GLY A 114 11.22 -16.10 -3.70
C GLY A 114 9.73 -15.84 -3.45
N THR A 115 8.88 -16.10 -4.46
CA THR A 115 7.43 -15.97 -4.36
C THR A 115 6.84 -16.94 -3.31
N PRO A 116 5.92 -16.51 -2.43
CA PRO A 116 5.23 -17.45 -1.54
C PRO A 116 4.51 -18.54 -2.33
N GLY A 117 4.56 -19.78 -1.84
CA GLY A 117 3.84 -20.90 -2.44
C GLY A 117 2.31 -20.74 -2.31
N PRO A 118 1.53 -21.42 -3.17
CA PRO A 118 0.07 -21.39 -3.11
C PRO A 118 -0.49 -22.01 -1.82
#